data_AF-A0AA88YNM0-F1
#
_entry.id   AF-A0AA88YNM0-F1
#
_cell.length_a   1.000
_cell.length_b   1.000
_cell.length_c   1.000
_cell.angle_alpha   90.00
_cell.angle_beta   90.00
_cell.angle_gamma   90.00
#
_symmetry.space_group_name_H-M   'P 1'
#
loop_
_entity.id
_entity.type
_entity.pdbx_description
1 polymer ?
#
loop_
_entity_poly.entity_id
_entity_poly.type
_entity_poly.pdbx_seq_one_letter_code
_entity_poly.pdbx_strand_id
1 'polypeptide(L)'
;MGAQSSKKKKKRTTTKDTFGKKKEVSNKRTDVERGEGGNNIVNMASATPWIKQDINIDNDMTGAAILDNGRLLISKNGTKSLLLMTEKGKVLSSLSLGDYTWGIKMIDCADGAVVVQNECLQFFTVTKRGILKGNTLNVPVLFDFVFLDNFYYIGGDKKIMVHDNVLCHERDIPVSDAVGYMTNRDDTSLCYTVWGRRNVYCITTDGMPIFTYTHDTLRGTVGVTVDQEGYIYVCGYISKNVHQLNHEGNLQRIIFDDLPERPYCISFNRRGDLALIGCIRKILLFNLT
;
A
#
# COMPACT_ATOMS: atom_id res chain seq x y z
N MET A 1 -6.68 -61.40 31.34
CA MET A 1 -5.28 -61.73 30.97
C MET A 1 -4.80 -60.61 30.07
N GLY A 2 -3.88 -59.69 30.39
CA GLY A 2 -2.82 -59.66 31.40
C GLY A 2 -1.45 -59.55 30.71
N ALA A 3 -1.01 -58.34 30.33
CA ALA A 3 0.39 -57.95 30.06
C ALA A 3 0.44 -56.44 29.72
N GLN A 4 0.63 -55.55 30.70
CA GLN A 4 1.92 -54.93 31.09
C GLN A 4 2.73 -54.30 29.95
N SER A 5 2.55 -52.99 29.74
CA SER A 5 3.48 -52.08 29.08
C SER A 5 4.17 -51.23 30.15
N SER A 6 5.51 -51.25 30.19
CA SER A 6 6.31 -50.50 31.15
C SER A 6 7.33 -49.58 30.47
N LYS A 7 7.22 -48.29 30.85
CA LYS A 7 8.23 -47.26 31.13
C LYS A 7 9.41 -47.06 30.16
N LYS A 8 9.58 -45.80 29.74
CA LYS A 8 10.88 -45.08 29.83
C LYS A 8 10.67 -43.60 30.17
N LYS A 9 10.96 -43.22 31.43
CA LYS A 9 11.11 -41.85 31.92
C LYS A 9 12.50 -41.33 31.50
N LYS A 10 12.58 -40.18 30.82
CA LYS A 10 13.82 -39.42 30.63
C LYS A 10 14.06 -38.53 31.85
N LYS A 11 15.22 -38.72 32.50
CA LYS A 11 15.77 -37.86 33.56
C LYS A 11 16.21 -36.53 32.93
N ARG A 12 15.82 -35.40 33.54
CA ARG A 12 16.40 -34.06 33.33
C ARG A 12 17.21 -33.75 34.58
N THR A 13 18.52 -33.62 34.42
CA THR A 13 19.46 -33.21 35.47
C THR A 13 19.65 -31.70 35.38
N THR A 14 19.31 -31.00 36.46
CA THR A 14 19.60 -29.58 36.71
C THR A 14 20.96 -29.43 37.34
N THR A 15 21.78 -28.53 36.82
CA THR A 15 22.96 -27.96 37.49
C THR A 15 22.70 -26.49 37.77
N LYS A 16 22.73 -26.13 39.06
CA LYS A 16 22.95 -24.77 39.58
C LYS A 16 24.37 -24.74 40.11
N ASP A 17 25.09 -23.66 39.88
CA ASP A 17 25.87 -22.93 40.91
C ASP A 17 26.26 -21.54 40.35
N THR A 18 25.82 -20.40 40.90
CA THR A 18 26.16 -19.67 42.15
C THR A 18 27.51 -18.93 42.09
N PHE A 19 27.49 -17.59 41.95
CA PHE A 19 28.41 -16.54 42.44
C PHE A 19 27.96 -15.22 41.75
N GLY A 20 27.63 -14.08 42.37
CA GLY A 20 27.86 -13.57 43.72
C GLY A 20 28.78 -12.34 43.67
N LYS A 21 28.25 -11.12 43.43
CA LYS A 21 28.77 -9.85 43.99
C LYS A 21 27.83 -8.67 43.74
N LYS A 22 27.34 -8.10 44.86
CA LYS A 22 26.65 -6.81 44.97
C LYS A 22 27.65 -5.66 44.84
N LYS A 23 27.21 -4.54 44.27
CA LYS A 23 27.71 -3.20 44.61
C LYS A 23 26.51 -2.27 44.72
N GLU A 24 26.32 -1.74 45.93
CA GLU A 24 25.46 -0.60 46.24
C GLU A 24 26.04 0.66 45.59
N VAL A 25 25.20 1.46 44.95
CA VAL A 25 25.44 2.89 44.77
C VAL A 25 24.13 3.62 45.10
N SER A 26 24.29 4.61 45.97
CA SER A 26 23.29 5.40 46.66
C SER A 26 22.39 6.23 45.73
N ASN A 27 21.10 6.29 46.10
CA ASN A 27 20.12 7.27 45.64
C ASN A 27 20.57 8.71 45.91
N LYS A 28 20.52 9.56 44.88
CA LYS A 28 20.17 10.98 45.04
C LYS A 28 18.98 11.28 44.16
N ARG A 29 17.87 11.64 44.82
CA ARG A 29 16.69 12.27 44.22
C ARG A 29 17.08 13.62 43.66
N THR A 30 16.70 13.87 42.41
CA THR A 30 16.46 15.21 41.89
C THR A 30 15.10 15.18 41.22
N ASP A 31 14.17 15.93 41.80
CA ASP A 31 12.89 16.25 41.21
C ASP A 31 13.12 16.97 39.89
N VAL A 32 12.58 16.43 38.80
CA VAL A 32 12.50 17.12 37.51
C VAL A 32 11.07 17.00 37.02
N GLU A 33 10.54 18.17 36.72
CA GLU A 33 9.15 18.47 36.36
C GLU A 33 8.68 17.65 35.16
N ARG A 34 7.38 17.32 35.18
CA ARG A 34 6.63 16.78 34.05
C ARG A 34 6.62 17.80 32.91
N GLY A 35 7.56 17.68 31.99
CA GLY A 35 7.48 18.24 30.65
C GLY A 35 6.63 17.36 29.75
N GLU A 36 5.70 17.97 29.05
CA GLU A 36 4.78 17.38 28.09
C GLU A 36 5.52 16.53 27.04
N GLY A 37 4.89 15.42 26.65
CA GLY A 37 5.38 14.50 25.63
C GLY A 37 5.49 15.18 24.27
N GLY A 38 6.61 15.83 24.02
CA GLY A 38 7.02 16.25 22.70
C GLY A 38 7.24 15.01 21.85
N ASN A 39 6.42 14.86 20.80
CA ASN A 39 6.73 13.99 19.68
C ASN A 39 8.11 14.41 19.14
N ASN A 40 9.13 13.65 19.49
CA ASN A 40 10.47 13.78 18.91
C ASN A 40 10.38 13.33 17.45
N ILE A 41 9.86 14.22 16.60
CA ILE A 41 10.07 14.17 15.16
C ILE A 41 11.56 14.45 14.99
N VAL A 42 12.33 13.38 14.84
CA VAL A 42 13.70 13.50 14.37
C VAL A 42 13.61 14.00 12.94
N ASN A 43 13.70 15.31 12.75
CA ASN A 43 14.03 15.93 11.47
C ASN A 43 15.45 15.50 11.09
N MET A 44 15.63 14.25 10.71
CA MET A 44 16.76 13.88 9.88
C MET A 44 16.53 14.61 8.57
N ALA A 45 17.35 15.63 8.31
CA ALA A 45 17.46 16.25 7.00
C ALA A 45 17.60 15.11 5.99
N SER A 46 16.50 14.81 5.28
CA SER A 46 16.38 13.61 4.48
C SER A 46 17.26 13.81 3.26
N ALA A 47 18.37 13.07 3.20
CA ALA A 47 18.97 12.74 1.93
C ALA A 47 17.82 12.16 1.08
N THR A 48 17.38 12.91 0.07
CA THR A 48 16.25 12.54 -0.79
C THR A 48 16.57 11.15 -1.33
N PRO A 49 15.79 10.10 -0.99
CA PRO A 49 16.23 8.75 -1.26
C PRO A 49 16.26 8.52 -2.77
N TRP A 50 17.48 8.40 -3.30
CA TRP A 50 17.89 7.61 -4.46
C TRP A 50 16.89 7.53 -5.62
N ILE A 51 16.42 8.67 -6.13
CA ILE A 51 15.67 8.71 -7.39
C ILE A 51 16.58 8.11 -8.47
N LYS A 52 16.26 6.88 -8.87
CA LYS A 52 16.95 6.11 -9.90
C LYS A 52 16.64 6.66 -11.28
N GLN A 53 15.38 7.02 -11.50
CA GLN A 53 14.91 7.53 -12.78
C GLN A 53 13.76 8.50 -12.57
N ASP A 54 13.78 9.55 -13.36
CA ASP A 54 12.68 10.49 -13.57
C ASP A 54 12.22 10.34 -15.04
N ILE A 55 10.94 10.02 -15.24
CA ILE A 55 10.35 9.78 -16.56
C ILE A 55 9.19 10.75 -16.77
N ASN A 56 9.31 11.61 -17.79
CA ASN A 56 8.21 12.48 -18.20
C ASN A 56 7.16 11.70 -19.00
N ILE A 57 5.89 11.96 -18.72
CA ILE A 57 4.73 11.42 -19.43
C ILE A 57 3.99 12.59 -20.09
N ASP A 58 3.61 12.40 -21.35
CA ASP A 58 3.01 13.42 -22.22
C ASP A 58 1.54 13.76 -21.88
N ASN A 59 0.90 13.06 -20.93
CA ASN A 59 -0.46 13.35 -20.46
C ASN A 59 -0.66 12.92 -19.01
N ASP A 60 -1.79 13.33 -18.45
CA ASP A 60 -2.22 12.99 -17.10
C ASP A 60 -2.40 11.48 -16.90
N MET A 61 -1.62 10.94 -15.99
CA MET A 61 -1.68 9.57 -15.51
C MET A 61 -2.54 9.49 -14.24
N THR A 62 -3.28 8.38 -14.10
CA THR A 62 -4.11 8.12 -12.91
C THR A 62 -3.67 6.91 -12.11
N GLY A 63 -2.90 6.02 -12.72
CA GLY A 63 -2.38 4.82 -12.08
C GLY A 63 -1.11 4.32 -12.75
N ALA A 64 -0.25 3.71 -11.95
CA ALA A 64 0.95 3.05 -12.41
C ALA A 64 1.29 1.87 -11.51
N ALA A 65 1.85 0.83 -12.11
CA ALA A 65 2.31 -0.36 -11.43
C ALA A 65 3.65 -0.82 -11.99
N ILE A 66 4.46 -1.46 -11.15
CA ILE A 66 5.72 -2.09 -11.54
C ILE A 66 5.50 -3.59 -11.72
N LEU A 67 5.94 -4.14 -12.84
CA LEU A 67 5.99 -5.58 -13.08
C LEU A 67 7.27 -6.19 -12.49
N ASP A 68 7.25 -7.49 -12.21
CA ASP A 68 8.40 -8.23 -11.64
C ASP A 68 9.68 -8.15 -12.50
N ASN A 69 9.52 -7.93 -13.81
CA ASN A 69 10.63 -7.71 -14.74
C ASN A 69 11.06 -6.24 -14.89
N GLY A 70 10.60 -5.36 -13.99
CA GLY A 70 10.93 -3.94 -13.95
C GLY A 70 10.15 -3.08 -14.94
N ARG A 71 9.41 -3.67 -15.88
CA ARG A 71 8.56 -2.89 -16.78
C ARG A 71 7.48 -2.15 -15.99
N LEU A 72 6.98 -1.08 -16.59
CA LEU A 72 5.96 -0.22 -16.00
C LEU A 72 4.66 -0.38 -16.78
N LEU A 73 3.55 -0.53 -16.09
CA LEU A 73 2.21 -0.43 -16.66
C LEU A 73 1.55 0.85 -16.15
N ILE A 74 1.06 1.68 -17.05
CA ILE A 74 0.61 3.05 -16.76
C ILE A 74 -0.76 3.29 -17.39
N SER A 75 -1.70 3.90 -16.65
CA SER A 75 -2.98 4.34 -17.17
C SER A 75 -2.96 5.83 -17.42
N LYS A 76 -3.23 6.22 -18.68
CA LYS A 76 -3.32 7.62 -19.09
C LYS A 76 -4.79 8.00 -19.25
N ASN A 77 -5.21 8.98 -18.46
CA ASN A 77 -6.59 9.43 -18.46
C ASN A 77 -6.91 10.29 -19.69
N GLY A 78 -5.99 11.20 -20.04
CA GLY A 78 -6.17 12.10 -21.20
C GLY A 78 -6.32 11.37 -22.54
N THR A 79 -5.60 10.25 -22.70
CA THR A 79 -5.66 9.43 -23.92
C THR A 79 -6.49 8.15 -23.76
N LYS A 80 -7.09 7.92 -22.59
CA LYS A 80 -7.87 6.72 -22.26
C LYS A 80 -7.16 5.43 -22.67
N SER A 81 -5.91 5.28 -22.26
CA SER A 81 -5.04 4.21 -22.75
C SER A 81 -4.15 3.62 -21.66
N LEU A 82 -3.77 2.36 -21.81
CA LEU A 82 -2.66 1.76 -21.08
C LEU A 82 -1.37 1.85 -21.88
N LEU A 83 -0.28 2.17 -21.19
CA LEU A 83 1.07 2.07 -21.73
C LEU A 83 1.85 1.00 -20.98
N LEU A 84 2.55 0.16 -21.73
CA LEU A 84 3.60 -0.70 -21.21
C LEU A 84 4.95 -0.09 -21.58
N MET A 85 5.80 0.16 -20.59
CA MET A 85 7.05 0.88 -20.76
C MET A 85 8.22 0.15 -20.11
N THR A 86 9.45 0.44 -20.54
CA THR A 86 10.66 0.06 -19.81
C THR A 86 10.88 1.00 -18.62
N GLU A 87 11.75 0.60 -17.67
CA GLU A 87 12.22 1.49 -16.60
C GLU A 87 12.88 2.78 -17.10
N LYS A 88 13.34 2.81 -18.36
CA LYS A 88 13.95 3.99 -18.98
C LYS A 88 12.95 4.89 -19.71
N GLY A 89 11.66 4.61 -19.58
CA GLY A 89 10.60 5.40 -20.23
C GLY A 89 10.35 5.06 -21.69
N LYS A 90 10.94 3.99 -22.24
CA LYS A 90 10.64 3.58 -23.63
C LYS A 90 9.29 2.87 -23.68
N VAL A 91 8.36 3.38 -24.49
CA VAL A 91 7.08 2.71 -24.76
C VAL A 91 7.31 1.43 -25.57
N LEU A 92 6.76 0.33 -25.07
CA LEU A 92 6.81 -1.00 -25.67
C LEU A 92 5.47 -1.38 -26.32
N SER A 93 4.36 -0.99 -25.72
CA SER A 93 3.01 -1.26 -26.21
C SER A 93 2.04 -0.21 -25.68
N SER A 94 0.96 0.03 -26.42
CA SER A 94 -0.14 0.90 -26.03
C SER A 94 -1.46 0.21 -26.36
N LEU A 95 -2.45 0.35 -25.49
CA LEU A 95 -3.79 -0.21 -25.68
C LEU A 95 -4.84 0.85 -25.33
N SER A 96 -5.76 1.14 -26.26
CA SER A 96 -6.89 2.03 -26.00
C SER A 96 -7.94 1.33 -25.14
N LEU A 97 -8.48 2.03 -24.15
CA LEU A 97 -9.46 1.54 -23.20
C LEU A 97 -10.90 1.97 -23.52
N GLY A 98 -11.07 3.05 -24.29
CA GLY A 98 -12.37 3.62 -24.63
C GLY A 98 -13.00 4.46 -23.51
N ASP A 99 -12.54 4.36 -22.26
CA ASP A 99 -13.02 5.16 -21.14
C ASP A 99 -11.90 5.63 -20.21
N TYR A 100 -12.23 6.55 -19.31
CA TYR A 100 -11.38 7.05 -18.26
C TYR A 100 -10.99 5.94 -17.27
N THR A 101 -9.88 6.18 -16.59
CA THR A 101 -9.30 5.21 -15.64
C THR A 101 -9.01 5.89 -14.32
N TRP A 102 -9.34 5.25 -13.21
CA TRP A 102 -9.10 5.75 -11.86
C TRP A 102 -7.81 5.19 -11.25
N GLY A 103 -7.36 4.03 -11.72
CA GLY A 103 -6.14 3.39 -11.23
C GLY A 103 -5.84 2.06 -11.93
N ILE A 104 -4.69 1.49 -11.55
CA ILE A 104 -4.23 0.16 -11.97
C ILE A 104 -3.84 -0.62 -10.73
N LYS A 105 -4.20 -1.90 -10.68
CA LYS A 105 -3.67 -2.85 -9.70
C LYS A 105 -3.16 -4.11 -10.37
N MET A 106 -2.06 -4.63 -9.84
CA MET A 106 -1.57 -5.96 -10.19
C MET A 106 -2.31 -6.98 -9.32
N ILE A 107 -2.81 -8.05 -9.94
CA ILE A 107 -3.61 -9.10 -9.26
C ILE A 107 -2.96 -10.48 -9.30
N ASP A 108 -1.94 -10.67 -10.14
CA ASP A 108 -1.20 -11.92 -10.24
C ASP A 108 0.30 -11.62 -10.39
N CYS A 109 1.11 -12.51 -9.83
CA CYS A 109 2.54 -12.42 -9.61
C CYS A 109 3.43 -12.29 -10.86
N ALA A 110 2.89 -12.15 -12.07
CA ALA A 110 3.72 -11.97 -13.26
C ALA A 110 3.11 -11.00 -14.26
N ASP A 111 1.86 -11.24 -14.66
CA ASP A 111 1.30 -10.61 -15.86
C ASP A 111 -0.15 -10.14 -15.70
N GLY A 112 -0.81 -10.37 -14.55
CA GLY A 112 -2.21 -9.99 -14.35
C GLY A 112 -2.36 -8.55 -13.86
N ALA A 113 -3.09 -7.72 -14.60
CA ALA A 113 -3.44 -6.36 -14.20
C ALA A 113 -4.94 -6.11 -14.31
N VAL A 114 -5.46 -5.25 -13.45
CA VAL A 114 -6.84 -4.76 -13.50
C VAL A 114 -6.79 -3.25 -13.54
N VAL A 115 -7.60 -2.70 -14.44
CA VAL A 115 -7.80 -1.27 -14.56
C VAL A 115 -9.17 -0.93 -14.00
N VAL A 116 -9.17 0.07 -13.14
CA VAL A 116 -10.39 0.63 -12.57
C VAL A 116 -10.93 1.68 -13.54
N GLN A 117 -12.11 1.46 -14.10
CA GLN A 117 -12.79 2.40 -15.01
C GLN A 117 -14.12 2.84 -14.39
N ASN A 118 -14.86 3.72 -15.08
CA ASN A 118 -16.22 4.03 -14.67
C ASN A 118 -17.06 2.76 -14.71
N GLU A 119 -17.62 2.43 -13.55
CA GLU A 119 -18.56 1.35 -13.36
C GLU A 119 -18.06 -0.05 -13.77
N CYS A 120 -16.75 -0.26 -13.93
CA CYS A 120 -16.21 -1.59 -14.20
C CYS A 120 -14.74 -1.79 -13.83
N LEU A 121 -14.41 -3.06 -13.52
CA LEU A 121 -13.05 -3.58 -13.47
C LEU A 121 -12.74 -4.29 -14.78
N GLN A 122 -11.73 -3.81 -15.50
CA GLN A 122 -11.28 -4.42 -16.74
C GLN A 122 -9.98 -5.19 -16.49
N PHE A 123 -9.99 -6.48 -16.77
CA PHE A 123 -8.85 -7.37 -16.57
C PHE A 123 -7.95 -7.37 -17.81
N PHE A 124 -6.65 -7.52 -17.60
CA PHE A 124 -5.63 -7.56 -18.64
C PHE A 124 -4.53 -8.58 -18.30
N THR A 125 -3.94 -9.13 -19.35
CA THR A 125 -2.70 -9.91 -19.28
C THR A 125 -1.58 -9.14 -19.97
N VAL A 126 -0.50 -8.85 -19.26
CA VAL A 126 0.68 -8.13 -19.73
C VAL A 126 1.74 -9.13 -20.16
N THR A 127 1.86 -9.39 -21.45
CA THR A 127 2.85 -10.33 -21.97
C THR A 127 4.19 -9.64 -22.26
N LYS A 128 5.19 -10.42 -22.70
CA LYS A 128 6.42 -9.86 -23.29
C LYS A 128 6.16 -9.00 -24.54
N ARG A 129 5.09 -9.29 -25.28
CA ARG A 129 4.77 -8.66 -26.58
C ARG A 129 3.81 -7.47 -26.47
N GLY A 130 3.15 -7.28 -25.33
CA GLY A 130 2.19 -6.19 -25.15
C GLY A 130 1.09 -6.55 -24.17
N ILE A 131 -0.02 -5.81 -24.25
CA ILE A 131 -1.15 -5.89 -23.32
C ILE A 131 -2.32 -6.58 -24.03
N LEU A 132 -2.89 -7.60 -23.39
CA LEU A 132 -4.06 -8.32 -23.88
C LEU A 132 -5.26 -8.00 -22.99
N LYS A 133 -6.38 -7.62 -23.60
CA LYS A 133 -7.64 -7.36 -22.90
C LYS A 133 -8.30 -8.68 -22.50
N GLY A 134 -8.69 -8.79 -21.24
CA GLY A 134 -9.43 -9.92 -20.68
C GLY A 134 -10.90 -9.58 -20.40
N ASN A 135 -11.45 -10.24 -19.38
CA ASN A 135 -12.84 -10.07 -18.96
C ASN A 135 -13.11 -8.69 -18.36
N THR A 136 -14.39 -8.33 -18.27
CA THR A 136 -14.88 -7.11 -17.63
C THR A 136 -15.87 -7.49 -16.54
N LEU A 137 -15.75 -6.85 -15.39
CA LEU A 137 -16.75 -6.90 -14.32
C LEU A 137 -17.43 -5.56 -14.21
N ASN A 138 -18.73 -5.52 -14.38
CA ASN A 138 -19.50 -4.29 -14.16
C ASN A 138 -19.81 -4.14 -12.67
N VAL A 139 -19.51 -2.97 -12.12
CA VAL A 139 -19.70 -2.62 -10.71
C VAL A 139 -20.26 -1.20 -10.64
N PRO A 140 -21.46 -0.97 -10.10
CA PRO A 140 -22.18 0.30 -10.27
C PRO A 140 -21.50 1.54 -9.68
N VAL A 141 -20.67 1.40 -8.64
CA VAL A 141 -19.89 2.51 -8.06
C VAL A 141 -18.52 1.98 -7.70
N LEU A 142 -17.48 2.56 -8.30
CA LEU A 142 -16.13 2.02 -8.20
C LEU A 142 -15.11 3.15 -8.21
N PHE A 143 -14.34 3.23 -7.14
CA PHE A 143 -13.19 4.14 -7.04
C PHE A 143 -11.86 3.38 -7.03
N ASP A 144 -11.80 2.29 -6.27
CA ASP A 144 -10.66 1.37 -6.21
C ASP A 144 -11.09 0.00 -5.66
N PHE A 145 -10.20 -0.99 -5.69
CA PHE A 145 -10.49 -2.32 -5.14
C PHE A 145 -9.25 -3.00 -4.55
N VAL A 146 -9.44 -4.07 -3.79
CA VAL A 146 -8.38 -4.97 -3.31
C VAL A 146 -8.82 -6.40 -3.54
N PHE A 147 -7.93 -7.26 -4.03
CA PHE A 147 -8.16 -8.70 -4.07
C PHE A 147 -7.43 -9.34 -2.90
N LEU A 148 -8.16 -9.98 -1.99
CA LEU A 148 -7.63 -10.57 -0.77
C LEU A 148 -8.43 -11.81 -0.40
N ASP A 149 -7.74 -12.92 -0.11
CA ASP A 149 -8.33 -14.21 0.29
C ASP A 149 -9.49 -14.67 -0.61
N ASN A 150 -9.31 -14.61 -1.93
CA ASN A 150 -10.34 -14.92 -2.94
C ASN A 150 -11.55 -13.98 -2.99
N PHE A 151 -11.51 -12.84 -2.31
CA PHE A 151 -12.55 -11.82 -2.40
C PHE A 151 -12.05 -10.53 -3.03
N TYR A 152 -12.91 -9.89 -3.81
CA TYR A 152 -12.76 -8.51 -4.25
C TYR A 152 -13.46 -7.61 -3.24
N TYR A 153 -12.68 -6.76 -2.58
CA TYR A 153 -13.16 -5.66 -1.75
C TYR A 153 -13.16 -4.40 -2.61
N ILE A 154 -14.34 -3.88 -2.92
CA ILE A 154 -14.51 -2.78 -3.88
C ILE A 154 -15.01 -1.54 -3.14
N GLY A 155 -14.25 -0.45 -3.23
CA GLY A 155 -14.59 0.83 -2.62
C GLY A 155 -15.74 1.52 -3.35
N GLY A 156 -16.81 1.84 -2.60
CA GLY A 156 -17.97 2.58 -3.08
C GLY A 156 -18.29 3.82 -2.23
N ASP A 157 -19.47 4.40 -2.48
CA ASP A 157 -19.99 5.52 -1.69
C ASP A 157 -20.57 5.02 -0.35
N LYS A 158 -19.83 5.22 0.76
CA LYS A 158 -20.17 4.81 2.14
C LYS A 158 -20.18 3.31 2.43
N LYS A 159 -19.64 2.49 1.54
CA LYS A 159 -19.48 1.06 1.79
C LYS A 159 -18.32 0.48 0.99
N ILE A 160 -17.80 -0.65 1.46
CA ILE A 160 -16.94 -1.54 0.69
C ILE A 160 -17.79 -2.75 0.32
N MET A 161 -17.95 -3.01 -0.97
CA MET A 161 -18.68 -4.17 -1.48
C MET A 161 -17.73 -5.36 -1.54
N VAL A 162 -18.15 -6.50 -1.02
CA VAL A 162 -17.37 -7.74 -1.02
C VAL A 162 -17.97 -8.68 -2.05
N HIS A 163 -17.16 -9.11 -3.02
CA HIS A 163 -17.51 -10.11 -4.01
C HIS A 163 -16.56 -11.29 -3.93
N ASP A 164 -17.03 -12.50 -4.21
CA ASP A 164 -16.17 -13.69 -4.31
C ASP A 164 -15.31 -13.67 -5.59
N ASN A 165 -14.50 -14.72 -5.79
CA ASN A 165 -13.61 -14.84 -6.95
C ASN A 165 -14.33 -15.11 -8.28
N VAL A 166 -15.62 -15.47 -8.24
CA VAL A 166 -16.50 -15.56 -9.42
C VAL A 166 -17.39 -14.34 -9.58
N LEU A 167 -17.11 -13.28 -8.79
CA LEU A 167 -17.69 -11.95 -8.86
C LEU A 167 -19.16 -11.88 -8.39
N CYS A 168 -19.60 -12.88 -7.63
CA CYS A 168 -20.87 -12.85 -6.93
C CYS A 168 -20.77 -11.92 -5.72
N HIS A 169 -21.76 -11.04 -5.54
CA HIS A 169 -21.85 -10.18 -4.35
C HIS A 169 -22.13 -11.03 -3.11
N GLU A 170 -21.37 -10.79 -2.05
CA GLU A 170 -21.45 -11.53 -0.80
C GLU A 170 -22.05 -10.67 0.32
N ARG A 171 -21.50 -9.45 0.52
CA ARG A 171 -21.92 -8.54 1.58
C ARG A 171 -21.37 -7.12 1.37
N ASP A 172 -21.87 -6.19 2.18
CA ASP A 172 -21.35 -4.82 2.27
C ASP A 172 -20.74 -4.56 3.65
N ILE A 173 -19.62 -3.84 3.67
CA ILE A 173 -19.00 -3.31 4.89
C ILE A 173 -19.30 -1.81 4.95
N PRO A 174 -20.08 -1.33 5.94
CA PRO A 174 -20.40 0.09 6.04
C PRO A 174 -19.16 0.91 6.42
N VAL A 175 -18.98 2.07 5.78
CA VAL A 175 -17.95 3.06 6.13
C VAL A 175 -18.56 4.47 6.12
N SER A 176 -17.89 5.45 6.74
CA SER A 176 -18.46 6.80 6.95
C SER A 176 -18.54 7.65 5.69
N ASP A 177 -17.65 7.42 4.72
CA ASP A 177 -17.43 8.27 3.55
C ASP A 177 -17.13 7.42 2.31
N ALA A 178 -17.09 8.06 1.14
CA ALA A 178 -16.68 7.43 -0.12
C ALA A 178 -15.23 6.93 -0.05
N VAL A 179 -15.05 5.64 -0.32
CA VAL A 179 -13.73 5.00 -0.37
C VAL A 179 -13.03 5.45 -1.63
N GLY A 180 -11.86 6.09 -1.50
CA GLY A 180 -11.05 6.58 -2.61
C GLY A 180 -10.09 5.51 -3.12
N TYR A 181 -8.90 5.42 -2.51
CA TYR A 181 -7.90 4.40 -2.83
C TYR A 181 -7.82 3.39 -1.69
N MET A 182 -7.49 2.13 -1.99
CA MET A 182 -7.47 1.06 -0.99
C MET A 182 -6.31 0.08 -1.19
N THR A 183 -5.82 -0.52 -0.12
CA THR A 183 -4.81 -1.59 -0.11
C THR A 183 -5.10 -2.55 1.03
N ASN A 184 -4.70 -3.82 0.93
CA ASN A 184 -4.63 -4.67 2.12
C ASN A 184 -3.34 -4.32 2.90
N ARG A 185 -3.44 -4.27 4.22
CA ARG A 185 -2.27 -4.15 5.12
C ARG A 185 -1.69 -5.53 5.42
N ASP A 186 -2.57 -6.49 5.62
CA ASP A 186 -2.29 -7.89 5.94
C ASP A 186 -3.46 -8.75 5.46
N ASP A 187 -3.47 -10.03 5.82
CA ASP A 187 -4.49 -10.99 5.38
C ASP A 187 -5.90 -10.72 5.95
N THR A 188 -6.02 -9.80 6.91
CA THR A 188 -7.25 -9.55 7.67
C THR A 188 -7.65 -8.08 7.70
N SER A 189 -6.88 -7.19 7.07
CA SER A 189 -7.03 -5.75 7.25
C SER A 189 -6.90 -4.97 5.94
N LEU A 190 -7.73 -3.95 5.78
CA LEU A 190 -7.75 -3.02 4.67
C LEU A 190 -7.36 -1.63 5.16
N CYS A 191 -6.59 -0.90 4.35
CA CYS A 191 -6.35 0.53 4.51
C CYS A 191 -6.96 1.28 3.33
N TYR A 192 -7.67 2.37 3.58
CA TYR A 192 -8.23 3.20 2.53
C TYR A 192 -8.12 4.70 2.80
N THR A 193 -8.15 5.48 1.74
CA THR A 193 -8.25 6.95 1.78
C THR A 193 -9.66 7.40 1.41
N VAL A 194 -9.97 8.66 1.74
CA VAL A 194 -11.17 9.34 1.26
C VAL A 194 -10.71 10.51 0.40
N TRP A 195 -11.28 10.64 -0.80
CA TRP A 195 -10.86 11.68 -1.75
C TRP A 195 -11.01 13.08 -1.14
N GLY A 196 -9.96 13.90 -1.27
CA GLY A 196 -9.94 15.27 -0.76
C GLY A 196 -9.80 15.42 0.76
N ARG A 197 -9.78 14.32 1.53
CA ARG A 197 -9.56 14.35 2.99
C ARG A 197 -8.08 14.30 3.34
N ARG A 198 -7.80 14.25 4.65
CA ARG A 198 -6.46 14.19 5.26
C ARG A 198 -6.25 12.89 6.05
N ASN A 199 -7.08 11.89 5.78
CA ASN A 199 -7.23 10.73 6.63
C ASN A 199 -6.93 9.45 5.86
N VAL A 200 -6.23 8.54 6.53
CA VAL A 200 -6.13 7.13 6.14
C VAL A 200 -6.84 6.32 7.21
N TYR A 201 -7.77 5.48 6.79
CA TYR A 201 -8.51 4.59 7.67
C TYR A 201 -7.98 3.18 7.52
N CYS A 202 -7.79 2.48 8.62
CA CYS A 202 -7.50 1.05 8.61
C CYS A 202 -8.61 0.31 9.37
N ILE A 203 -9.16 -0.72 8.73
CA ILE A 203 -10.23 -1.56 9.25
C ILE A 203 -9.87 -3.02 9.03
N THR A 204 -10.47 -3.91 9.80
CA THR A 204 -10.48 -5.35 9.50
C THR A 204 -11.42 -5.64 8.33
N THR A 205 -11.30 -6.82 7.72
CA THR A 205 -12.18 -7.27 6.63
C THR A 205 -13.63 -7.48 7.04
N ASP A 206 -13.95 -7.55 8.34
CA ASP A 206 -15.33 -7.54 8.86
C ASP A 206 -15.85 -6.12 9.18
N GLY A 207 -15.02 -5.08 9.03
CA GLY A 207 -15.40 -3.68 9.18
C GLY A 207 -15.07 -3.04 10.51
N MET A 208 -14.36 -3.73 11.41
CA MET A 208 -13.97 -3.17 12.70
C MET A 208 -12.82 -2.16 12.52
N PRO A 209 -12.91 -0.96 13.11
CA PRO A 209 -11.84 0.03 13.01
C PRO A 209 -10.58 -0.45 13.76
N ILE A 210 -9.43 -0.31 13.11
CA ILE A 210 -8.11 -0.59 13.69
C ILE A 210 -7.45 0.73 14.11
N PHE A 211 -7.27 1.65 13.17
CA PHE A 211 -6.78 3.00 13.45
C PHE A 211 -7.26 4.00 12.39
N THR A 212 -7.12 5.29 12.70
CA THR A 212 -7.23 6.38 11.72
C THR A 212 -5.98 7.25 11.84
N TYR A 213 -5.28 7.42 10.74
CA TYR A 213 -4.15 8.32 10.65
C TYR A 213 -4.58 9.66 10.07
N THR A 214 -4.09 10.76 10.63
CA THR A 214 -4.26 12.11 10.10
C THR A 214 -3.03 12.96 10.40
N HIS A 215 -2.75 13.94 9.55
CA HIS A 215 -1.62 14.84 9.72
C HIS A 215 -1.87 16.18 9.03
N ASP A 216 -1.42 17.28 9.64
CA ASP A 216 -1.70 18.63 9.15
C ASP A 216 -1.12 18.90 7.76
N THR A 217 0.05 18.31 7.48
CA THR A 217 0.71 18.43 6.17
C THR A 217 0.18 17.45 5.14
N LEU A 218 -0.61 16.44 5.50
CA LEU A 218 -1.16 15.46 4.55
C LEU A 218 -2.49 15.96 4.01
N ARG A 219 -2.53 16.42 2.75
CA ARG A 219 -3.73 17.01 2.14
C ARG A 219 -4.09 16.34 0.83
N GLY A 220 -5.38 16.01 0.69
CA GLY A 220 -5.90 15.34 -0.50
C GLY A 220 -5.33 13.94 -0.62
N THR A 221 -5.60 13.10 0.38
CA THR A 221 -5.10 11.73 0.43
C THR A 221 -5.55 10.92 -0.79
N VAL A 222 -4.58 10.45 -1.55
CA VAL A 222 -4.73 9.54 -2.69
C VAL A 222 -3.68 8.43 -2.56
N GLY A 223 -3.75 7.40 -3.40
CA GLY A 223 -2.70 6.40 -3.53
C GLY A 223 -2.18 5.85 -2.20
N VAL A 224 -2.76 4.74 -1.73
CA VAL A 224 -2.27 4.02 -0.54
C VAL A 224 -1.74 2.65 -0.96
N THR A 225 -0.59 2.27 -0.42
CA THR A 225 0.00 0.94 -0.64
C THR A 225 0.77 0.51 0.60
N VAL A 226 1.14 -0.76 0.65
CA VAL A 226 1.93 -1.36 1.74
C VAL A 226 3.17 -2.02 1.14
N ASP A 227 4.31 -1.88 1.80
CA ASP A 227 5.54 -2.60 1.40
C ASP A 227 5.61 -4.01 2.00
N GLN A 228 6.68 -4.75 1.69
CA GLN A 228 6.86 -6.11 2.20
C GLN A 228 7.06 -6.19 3.73
N GLU A 229 7.47 -5.11 4.37
CA GLU A 229 7.71 -5.04 5.81
C GLU A 229 6.42 -4.60 6.56
N GLY A 230 5.35 -4.30 5.83
CA GLY A 230 4.07 -3.88 6.39
C GLY A 230 3.99 -2.38 6.69
N TYR A 231 4.95 -1.57 6.21
CA TYR A 231 4.82 -0.12 6.28
C TYR A 231 3.79 0.37 5.26
N ILE A 232 2.98 1.33 5.67
CA ILE A 232 1.91 1.92 4.86
C ILE A 232 2.42 3.22 4.27
N TYR A 233 2.20 3.41 2.98
CA TYR A 233 2.59 4.63 2.28
C TYR A 233 1.35 5.30 1.73
N VAL A 234 1.24 6.61 1.92
CA VAL A 234 0.11 7.41 1.44
C VAL A 234 0.60 8.67 0.75
N CYS A 235 0.00 8.95 -0.41
CA CYS A 235 0.25 10.15 -1.19
C CYS A 235 -0.68 11.30 -0.76
N GLY A 236 -0.11 12.47 -0.51
CA GLY A 236 -0.86 13.72 -0.40
C GLY A 236 -0.90 14.44 -1.74
N TYR A 237 -2.00 14.31 -2.49
CA TYR A 237 -2.15 14.91 -3.81
C TYR A 237 -1.98 16.44 -3.79
N ILE A 238 -2.61 17.10 -2.81
CA ILE A 238 -2.60 18.58 -2.71
C ILE A 238 -1.29 19.05 -2.08
N SER A 239 -0.82 18.35 -1.04
CA SER A 239 0.40 18.68 -0.31
C SER A 239 1.68 18.22 -0.98
N LYS A 240 1.59 17.46 -2.08
CA LYS A 240 2.72 16.92 -2.85
C LYS A 240 3.73 16.15 -2.00
N ASN A 241 3.25 15.39 -1.03
CA ASN A 241 4.10 14.63 -0.12
C ASN A 241 3.73 13.15 -0.08
N VAL A 242 4.63 12.34 0.47
CA VAL A 242 4.41 10.92 0.71
C VAL A 242 4.78 10.61 2.15
N HIS A 243 3.80 10.15 2.92
CA HIS A 243 4.00 9.74 4.30
C HIS A 243 4.20 8.22 4.36
N GLN A 244 5.09 7.78 5.25
CA GLN A 244 5.26 6.39 5.62
C GLN A 244 4.80 6.19 7.06
N LEU A 245 3.90 5.24 7.28
CA LEU A 245 3.37 4.86 8.57
C LEU A 245 3.86 3.46 8.94
N ASN A 246 4.05 3.22 10.23
CA ASN A 246 4.29 1.87 10.74
C ASN A 246 2.99 1.04 10.79
N HIS A 247 3.10 -0.22 11.23
CA HIS A 247 1.98 -1.16 11.24
C HIS A 247 0.85 -0.76 12.22
N GLU A 248 1.16 0.04 13.24
CA GLU A 248 0.19 0.62 14.17
C GLU A 248 -0.43 1.94 13.68
N GLY A 249 -0.04 2.43 12.50
CA GLY A 249 -0.58 3.65 11.89
C GLY A 249 0.07 4.95 12.38
N ASN A 250 1.19 4.87 13.09
CA ASN A 250 1.97 6.03 13.50
C ASN A 250 2.87 6.52 12.36
N LEU A 251 3.03 7.84 12.24
CA LEU A 251 3.96 8.43 11.28
C LEU A 251 5.41 8.01 11.60
N GLN A 252 6.03 7.27 10.68
CA GLN A 252 7.45 6.92 10.77
C GLN A 252 8.31 8.06 10.21
N ARG A 253 7.97 8.54 9.01
CA ARG A 253 8.64 9.67 8.34
C ARG A 253 7.82 10.19 7.17
N ILE A 254 8.17 11.39 6.70
CA ILE A 254 7.74 11.93 5.41
C ILE A 254 8.88 11.68 4.43
N ILE A 255 8.66 10.84 3.43
CA ILE A 255 9.72 10.41 2.48
C ILE A 255 9.97 11.50 1.44
N PHE A 256 8.91 12.18 1.04
CA PHE A 256 8.95 13.37 0.20
C PHE A 256 8.01 14.40 0.80
N ASP A 257 8.48 15.62 1.02
CA ASP A 257 7.69 16.74 1.57
C ASP A 257 7.34 17.81 0.53
N ASP A 258 8.01 17.82 -0.63
CA ASP A 258 7.70 18.69 -1.78
C ASP A 258 8.06 18.02 -3.12
N LEU A 259 7.19 17.13 -3.61
CA LEU A 259 7.33 16.53 -4.93
C LEU A 259 7.15 17.58 -6.04
N PRO A 260 7.85 17.46 -7.18
CA PRO A 260 7.72 18.42 -8.28
C PRO A 260 6.30 18.49 -8.84
N GLU A 261 5.58 17.36 -8.81
CA GLU A 261 4.20 17.23 -9.25
C GLU A 261 3.34 16.50 -8.21
N ARG A 262 2.01 16.55 -8.39
CA ARG A 262 1.08 15.91 -7.47
C ARG A 262 1.13 14.38 -7.64
N PRO A 263 1.41 13.62 -6.58
CA PRO A 263 1.38 12.16 -6.64
C PRO A 263 -0.07 11.66 -6.70
N TYR A 264 -0.33 10.66 -7.56
CA TYR A 264 -1.60 9.93 -7.67
C TYR A 264 -1.52 8.54 -7.06
N CYS A 265 -0.39 7.85 -7.28
CA CYS A 265 -0.21 6.48 -6.84
C CYS A 265 1.23 6.26 -6.36
N ILE A 266 1.38 5.25 -5.52
CA ILE A 266 2.65 4.66 -5.14
C ILE A 266 2.51 3.15 -5.27
N SER A 267 3.54 2.48 -5.76
CA SER A 267 3.55 1.03 -5.94
C SER A 267 4.96 0.49 -5.73
N PHE A 268 5.03 -0.73 -5.23
CA PHE A 268 6.28 -1.48 -5.10
C PHE A 268 6.26 -2.64 -6.06
N ASN A 269 7.43 -3.00 -6.58
CA ASN A 269 7.55 -4.28 -7.25
C ASN A 269 7.46 -5.41 -6.22
N ARG A 270 7.25 -6.63 -6.70
CA ARG A 270 7.11 -7.78 -5.81
C ARG A 270 8.33 -8.06 -4.96
N ARG A 271 9.53 -7.68 -5.39
CA ARG A 271 10.78 -7.88 -4.62
C ARG A 271 10.97 -6.86 -3.51
N GLY A 272 10.20 -5.77 -3.48
CA GLY A 272 10.36 -4.70 -2.50
C GLY A 272 11.66 -3.90 -2.68
N ASP A 273 12.40 -4.11 -3.77
CA ASP A 273 13.67 -3.41 -4.03
C ASP A 273 13.46 -2.14 -4.86
N LEU A 274 12.33 -2.03 -5.57
CA LEU A 274 11.99 -0.91 -6.44
C LEU A 274 10.61 -0.36 -6.08
N ALA A 275 10.56 0.96 -5.94
CA ALA A 275 9.34 1.72 -5.73
C ALA A 275 9.11 2.69 -6.89
N LEU A 276 7.83 2.95 -7.16
CA LEU A 276 7.35 3.92 -8.12
C LEU A 276 6.42 4.88 -7.41
N ILE A 277 6.64 6.18 -7.59
CA ILE A 277 5.62 7.21 -7.36
C ILE A 277 5.17 7.74 -8.70
N GLY A 278 3.88 7.57 -8.95
CA GLY A 278 3.24 8.08 -10.14
C GLY A 278 2.61 9.44 -9.88
N CYS A 279 3.19 10.49 -10.46
CA CYS A 279 2.66 11.86 -10.48
C CYS A 279 1.90 12.15 -11.78
N ILE A 280 1.15 13.25 -11.83
CA ILE A 280 0.30 13.62 -12.97
C ILE A 280 0.97 13.38 -14.33
N ARG A 281 2.18 13.88 -14.55
CA ARG A 281 2.93 13.76 -15.82
C ARG A 281 4.34 13.25 -15.61
N LYS A 282 4.59 12.59 -14.49
CA LYS A 282 5.93 12.14 -14.12
C LYS A 282 5.90 10.85 -13.35
N ILE A 283 6.88 9.99 -13.61
CA ILE A 283 7.13 8.79 -12.82
C ILE A 283 8.50 8.94 -12.16
N LEU A 284 8.52 8.74 -10.85
CA LEU A 284 9.73 8.67 -10.06
C LEU A 284 9.97 7.22 -9.68
N LEU A 285 11.09 6.64 -10.11
CA LEU A 285 11.56 5.34 -9.66
C LEU A 285 12.67 5.54 -8.63
N PHE A 286 12.63 4.80 -7.53
CA PHE A 286 13.65 4.84 -6.50
C PHE A 286 13.85 3.47 -5.88
N ASN A 287 15.09 3.20 -5.46
CA ASN A 287 15.41 1.98 -4.73
C ASN A 287 15.11 2.20 -3.25
N LEU A 288 14.72 1.13 -2.56
CA LEU A 288 14.51 1.15 -1.11
C LEU A 288 15.76 0.70 -0.32
N THR A 289 16.85 0.37 -1.01
CA THR A 289 18.12 -0.14 -0.45
C THR A 289 19.19 0.92 -0.29
#